data_AF-A0A010R0A6-F1
#
_entry.id   AF-A0A010R0A6-F1
#
_cell.length_a   1.000
_cell.length_b   1.000
_cell.length_c   1.000
_cell.angle_alpha   90.00
_cell.angle_beta   90.00
_cell.angle_gamma   90.00
#
_symmetry.space_group_name_H-M   'P 1'
#
loop_
_entity.id
_entity.type
_entity.pdbx_description
1 polymer ?
#
loop_
_entity_poly.entity_id
_entity_poly.type
_entity_poly.pdbx_seq_one_letter_code
_entity_poly.pdbx_strand_id
1 'polypeptide(L)'
;MSEQHQVTGPAPATKTLTARCYCKAVYFTLTLPTSSLPLKVHLCHCSICRYTHGTLCIFHAPLPPGVSPSFVAPSSLSSSLTAYRHATALSTRYFCSTCSCHIGDVGVDDDEWVISASIFDANQDDVPSVWDIRSHVNTASSPGGGLYEWLPAVNGKEMNIWNPKKDESEAATSTTTNGREVGVDGEEVLRAQCHCGDVSFTISRPKASMLEDKAYEAWLSPVDSRKWPACLDACDDCRLQTGVHAIGWVCIPESCITPSVPDDLQLGGTAKTFKSSESVWR
;
A
#
# COMPACT_ATOMS: atom_id res chain seq x y z
N MET A 1 22.76 -45.63 -34.82
CA MET A 1 21.70 -44.66 -34.48
C MET A 1 21.31 -44.93 -33.06
N SER A 2 21.90 -44.20 -32.12
CA SER A 2 21.68 -44.38 -30.68
C SER A 2 20.64 -43.35 -30.25
N GLU A 3 19.40 -43.81 -30.04
CA GLU A 3 18.34 -43.03 -29.39
C GLU A 3 18.76 -42.74 -27.95
N GLN A 4 19.09 -41.49 -27.67
CA GLN A 4 19.25 -41.02 -26.30
C GLN A 4 17.86 -40.90 -25.67
N HIS A 5 17.55 -41.84 -24.77
CA HIS A 5 16.43 -41.74 -23.85
C HIS A 5 16.68 -40.54 -22.92
N GLN A 6 15.93 -39.47 -23.14
CA GLN A 6 15.93 -38.31 -22.27
C GLN A 6 15.16 -38.69 -21.00
N VAL A 7 15.90 -38.99 -19.93
CA VAL A 7 15.32 -39.25 -18.61
C VAL A 7 14.74 -37.95 -18.08
N THR A 8 13.41 -37.81 -18.12
CA THR A 8 12.70 -36.72 -17.47
C THR A 8 12.68 -36.99 -15.97
N GLY A 9 13.53 -36.26 -15.22
CA GLY A 9 13.45 -36.24 -13.75
C GLY A 9 12.07 -35.76 -13.27
N PRO A 10 11.67 -36.07 -12.04
CA PRO A 10 10.40 -35.60 -11.49
C PRO A 10 10.33 -34.06 -11.56
N ALA A 11 9.18 -33.54 -11.98
CA ALA A 11 8.96 -32.10 -12.02
C ALA A 11 9.24 -31.48 -10.64
N PRO A 12 9.93 -30.33 -10.57
CA PRO A 12 10.23 -29.68 -9.31
C PRO A 12 8.94 -29.37 -8.55
N ALA A 13 8.93 -29.63 -7.23
CA ALA A 13 7.75 -29.41 -6.41
C ALA A 13 7.40 -27.91 -6.35
N THR A 14 6.16 -27.58 -6.67
CA THR A 14 5.64 -26.21 -6.68
C THR A 14 4.48 -26.01 -5.69
N LYS A 15 4.23 -24.76 -5.30
CA LYS A 15 3.04 -24.32 -4.58
C LYS A 15 2.37 -23.22 -5.38
N THR A 16 1.04 -23.30 -5.54
CA THR A 16 0.25 -22.26 -6.20
C THR A 16 -0.46 -21.42 -5.15
N LEU A 17 -0.33 -20.10 -5.27
CA LEU A 17 -0.96 -19.09 -4.41
C LEU A 17 -2.04 -18.36 -5.22
N THR A 18 -3.14 -17.98 -4.58
CA THR A 18 -4.22 -17.23 -5.23
C THR A 18 -4.28 -15.81 -4.69
N ALA A 19 -4.33 -14.83 -5.59
CA ALA A 19 -4.52 -13.42 -5.24
C ALA A 19 -5.84 -12.88 -5.79
N ARG A 20 -6.55 -12.10 -4.98
CA ARG A 20 -7.75 -11.35 -5.39
C ARG A 20 -7.75 -9.97 -4.73
N CYS A 21 -8.21 -8.95 -5.43
CA CYS A 21 -8.54 -7.67 -4.78
C CYS A 21 -9.97 -7.68 -4.23
N TYR A 22 -10.34 -6.65 -3.47
CA TYR A 22 -11.65 -6.51 -2.83
C TYR A 22 -12.82 -6.64 -3.81
N CYS A 23 -12.77 -5.92 -4.94
CA CYS A 23 -13.83 -6.00 -5.96
C CYS A 23 -13.74 -7.24 -6.85
N LYS A 24 -12.71 -8.08 -6.68
CA LYS A 24 -12.46 -9.33 -7.42
C LYS A 24 -12.19 -9.16 -8.92
N ALA A 25 -12.08 -7.93 -9.42
CA ALA A 25 -11.74 -7.65 -10.82
C ALA A 25 -10.29 -8.06 -11.15
N VAL A 26 -9.40 -7.97 -10.17
CA VAL A 26 -8.06 -8.56 -10.24
C VAL A 26 -8.12 -9.93 -9.60
N TYR A 27 -7.83 -10.97 -10.38
CA TYR A 27 -7.73 -12.35 -9.95
C TYR A 27 -6.63 -13.05 -10.74
N PHE A 28 -5.60 -13.53 -10.03
CA PHE A 28 -4.50 -14.28 -10.63
C PHE A 28 -3.97 -15.33 -9.67
N THR A 29 -3.13 -16.21 -10.19
CA THR A 29 -2.36 -17.18 -9.41
C THR A 29 -0.86 -16.96 -9.59
N LEU A 30 -0.08 -17.38 -8.59
CA LEU A 30 1.38 -17.49 -8.67
C LEU A 30 1.77 -18.94 -8.41
N THR A 31 2.49 -19.56 -9.34
CA THR A 31 3.07 -20.89 -9.14
C THR A 31 4.55 -20.75 -8.86
N LEU A 32 4.94 -21.09 -7.64
CA LEU A 32 6.29 -20.89 -7.12
C LEU A 32 6.98 -22.24 -6.88
N PRO A 33 8.29 -22.37 -7.16
CA PRO A 33 9.08 -23.47 -6.65
C PRO A 33 9.03 -23.49 -5.12
N THR A 34 8.79 -24.65 -4.52
CA THR A 34 8.80 -24.77 -3.04
C THR A 34 10.15 -24.40 -2.43
N SER A 35 11.25 -24.51 -3.19
CA SER A 35 12.59 -24.08 -2.81
C SER A 35 12.77 -22.56 -2.71
N SER A 36 11.88 -21.77 -3.29
CA SER A 36 11.90 -20.30 -3.15
C SER A 36 11.07 -19.81 -1.96
N LEU A 37 10.41 -20.71 -1.23
CA LEU A 37 9.60 -20.37 -0.06
C LEU A 37 10.41 -20.50 1.24
N PRO A 38 10.15 -19.63 2.24
CA PRO A 38 9.23 -18.50 2.20
C PRO A 38 9.77 -17.30 1.38
N LEU A 39 8.87 -16.54 0.74
CA LEU A 39 9.20 -15.28 0.10
C LEU A 39 9.55 -14.22 1.15
N LYS A 40 10.61 -13.45 0.88
CA LYS A 40 11.05 -12.37 1.78
C LYS A 40 10.14 -11.17 1.59
N VAL A 41 9.47 -10.75 2.65
CA VAL A 41 8.60 -9.56 2.62
C VAL A 41 9.30 -8.41 3.33
N HIS A 42 9.32 -7.25 2.67
CA HIS A 42 9.79 -6.00 3.25
C HIS A 42 8.67 -4.95 3.27
N LEU A 43 8.72 -4.08 4.27
CA LEU A 43 7.80 -2.97 4.43
C LEU A 43 8.49 -1.67 3.98
N CYS A 44 8.08 -1.11 2.83
CA CYS A 44 8.67 0.13 2.32
C CYS A 44 7.91 1.37 2.79
N HIS A 45 8.63 2.30 3.42
CA HIS A 45 8.11 3.54 4.00
C HIS A 45 8.47 4.80 3.19
N CYS A 46 9.05 4.64 1.99
CA CYS A 46 9.43 5.80 1.19
C CYS A 46 8.22 6.65 0.82
N SER A 47 8.43 7.95 0.58
CA SER A 47 7.36 8.87 0.22
C SER A 47 6.64 8.42 -1.06
N ILE A 48 7.35 7.92 -2.07
CA ILE A 48 6.73 7.40 -3.29
C ILE A 48 5.69 6.31 -2.96
N CYS A 49 6.04 5.32 -2.14
CA CYS A 49 5.12 4.26 -1.74
C CYS A 49 3.93 4.80 -0.94
N ARG A 50 4.19 5.62 0.09
CA ARG A 50 3.11 6.16 0.95
C ARG A 50 2.12 7.02 0.18
N TYR A 51 2.62 7.93 -0.67
CA TYR A 51 1.79 8.87 -1.42
C TYR A 51 1.15 8.26 -2.67
N THR A 52 1.70 7.18 -3.23
CA THR A 52 1.05 6.48 -4.35
C THR A 52 -0.11 5.61 -3.87
N HIS A 53 0.04 4.96 -2.73
CA HIS A 53 -0.95 3.99 -2.23
C HIS A 53 -1.87 4.54 -1.13
N GLY A 54 -1.58 5.72 -0.59
CA GLY A 54 -2.35 6.29 0.52
C GLY A 54 -2.22 5.47 1.81
N THR A 55 -1.09 4.78 2.00
CA THR A 55 -0.84 3.87 3.13
C THR A 55 0.37 4.28 3.94
N LEU A 56 0.50 3.74 5.17
CA LEU A 56 1.67 4.01 6.02
C LEU A 56 2.96 3.39 5.46
N CYS A 57 2.83 2.25 4.80
CA CYS A 57 3.89 1.53 4.09
C CYS A 57 3.24 0.47 3.20
N ILE A 58 4.03 -0.14 2.30
CA ILE A 58 3.59 -1.28 1.49
C ILE A 58 4.29 -2.57 1.90
N PHE A 59 3.65 -3.71 1.68
CA PHE A 59 4.16 -5.05 2.02
C PHE A 59 4.57 -5.78 0.74
N HIS A 60 5.85 -5.71 0.40
CA HIS A 60 6.37 -6.13 -0.89
C HIS A 60 7.16 -7.43 -0.78
N ALA A 61 6.85 -8.39 -1.66
CA ALA A 61 7.53 -9.66 -1.80
C ALA A 61 8.11 -9.79 -3.22
N PRO A 62 9.44 -9.67 -3.41
CA PRO A 62 10.06 -9.93 -4.70
C PRO A 62 9.82 -11.38 -5.13
N LEU A 63 9.40 -11.58 -6.37
CA LEU A 63 9.21 -12.91 -6.95
C LEU A 63 10.54 -13.44 -7.48
N PRO A 64 10.71 -14.78 -7.58
CA PRO A 64 11.86 -15.36 -8.27
C PRO A 64 11.93 -14.89 -9.73
N PRO A 65 13.14 -14.78 -10.32
CA PRO A 65 13.29 -14.36 -11.71
C PRO A 65 12.41 -15.17 -12.68
N GLY A 66 11.73 -14.47 -13.59
CA GLY A 66 10.84 -15.06 -14.58
C GLY A 66 9.46 -15.50 -14.05
N VAL A 67 9.17 -15.36 -12.75
CA VAL A 67 7.83 -15.59 -12.20
C VAL A 67 6.98 -14.33 -12.33
N SER A 68 5.79 -14.48 -12.91
CA SER A 68 4.82 -13.39 -13.06
C SER A 68 3.38 -13.85 -12.78
N PRO A 69 2.45 -12.93 -12.48
CA PRO A 69 1.03 -13.22 -12.31
C PRO A 69 0.40 -13.97 -13.49
N SER A 70 -0.20 -15.13 -13.22
CA SER A 70 -1.04 -15.85 -14.18
C SER A 70 -2.50 -15.46 -13.96
N PHE A 71 -2.98 -14.50 -14.76
CA PHE A 71 -4.34 -13.95 -14.63
C PHE A 71 -5.41 -14.96 -15.01
N VAL A 72 -6.48 -15.00 -14.20
CA VAL A 72 -7.65 -15.84 -14.43
C VAL A 72 -8.75 -15.00 -15.08
N ALA A 73 -9.22 -15.42 -16.26
CA ALA A 73 -10.24 -14.70 -17.01
C ALA A 73 -11.50 -14.39 -16.17
N PRO A 74 -12.12 -13.20 -16.32
CA PRO A 74 -11.82 -12.16 -17.31
C PRO A 74 -10.68 -11.21 -16.91
N SER A 75 -9.99 -11.49 -15.79
CA SER A 75 -8.90 -10.65 -15.33
C SER A 75 -7.72 -10.67 -16.30
N SER A 76 -7.08 -9.53 -16.49
CA SER A 76 -5.83 -9.41 -17.24
C SER A 76 -5.05 -8.16 -16.84
N LEU A 77 -3.77 -8.15 -17.18
CA LEU A 77 -2.90 -6.98 -16.97
C LEU A 77 -3.45 -5.73 -17.67
N SER A 78 -4.01 -5.87 -18.88
CA SER A 78 -4.47 -4.72 -19.68
C SER A 78 -5.90 -4.25 -19.35
N SER A 79 -6.77 -5.14 -18.87
CA SER A 79 -8.19 -4.80 -18.61
C SER A 79 -8.45 -4.46 -17.14
N SER A 80 -7.70 -5.07 -16.22
CA SER A 80 -8.02 -5.08 -14.80
C SER A 80 -7.11 -4.20 -13.96
N LEU A 81 -5.96 -3.79 -14.52
CA LEU A 81 -4.95 -3.00 -13.83
C LEU A 81 -4.74 -1.64 -14.48
N THR A 82 -4.49 -0.65 -13.64
CA THR A 82 -4.00 0.67 -14.04
C THR A 82 -2.51 0.72 -13.71
N ALA A 83 -1.71 1.15 -14.69
CA ALA A 83 -0.27 1.34 -14.53
C ALA A 83 0.02 2.79 -14.12
N TYR A 84 0.93 2.97 -13.15
CA TYR A 84 1.44 4.28 -12.76
C TYR A 84 2.96 4.30 -12.74
N ARG A 85 3.53 5.25 -13.47
CA ARG A 85 4.97 5.47 -13.60
C ARG A 85 5.25 6.97 -13.64
N HIS A 86 6.01 7.47 -12.67
CA HIS A 86 6.51 8.85 -12.70
C HIS A 86 7.82 8.92 -13.48
N ALA A 87 8.26 10.14 -13.85
CA ALA A 87 9.34 10.35 -14.82
C ALA A 87 10.66 9.63 -14.48
N THR A 88 11.01 9.55 -13.19
CA THR A 88 12.26 8.93 -12.70
C THR A 88 12.04 7.56 -12.04
N ALA A 89 10.89 6.93 -12.27
CA ALA A 89 10.56 5.67 -11.63
C ALA A 89 11.40 4.51 -12.19
N LEU A 90 12.00 3.72 -11.28
CA LEU A 90 12.66 2.45 -11.59
C LEU A 90 11.67 1.28 -11.71
N SER A 91 10.40 1.50 -11.36
CA SER A 91 9.34 0.50 -11.43
C SER A 91 8.03 1.11 -11.94
N THR A 92 7.25 0.29 -12.63
CA THR A 92 5.84 0.56 -12.93
C THR A 92 4.98 -0.05 -11.83
N ARG A 93 4.14 0.76 -11.18
CA ARG A 93 3.20 0.32 -10.14
C ARG A 93 1.89 -0.09 -10.77
N TYR A 94 1.34 -1.21 -10.35
CA TYR A 94 0.04 -1.71 -10.81
C TYR A 94 -0.95 -1.79 -9.65
N PHE A 95 -2.14 -1.25 -9.89
CA PHE A 95 -3.27 -1.33 -8.97
C PHE A 95 -4.56 -1.67 -9.73
N CYS A 96 -5.54 -2.22 -9.02
CA CYS A 96 -6.84 -2.55 -9.61
C CYS A 96 -7.51 -1.30 -10.19
N SER A 97 -7.93 -1.36 -11.47
CA SER A 97 -8.62 -0.24 -12.14
C SER A 97 -9.99 0.12 -11.54
N THR A 98 -10.55 -0.75 -10.70
CA THR A 98 -11.87 -0.58 -10.07
C THR A 98 -11.76 -0.16 -8.61
N CYS A 99 -11.04 -0.93 -7.79
CA CYS A 99 -10.96 -0.68 -6.34
C CYS A 99 -9.63 -0.07 -5.88
N SER A 100 -8.70 0.20 -6.81
CA SER A 100 -7.39 0.81 -6.52
C SER A 100 -6.45 -0.01 -5.61
N CYS A 101 -6.83 -1.25 -5.26
CA CYS A 101 -5.96 -2.16 -4.52
C CYS A 101 -4.58 -2.27 -5.17
N HIS A 102 -3.54 -2.03 -4.38
CA HIS A 102 -2.16 -2.22 -4.82
C HIS A 102 -1.89 -3.70 -5.09
N ILE A 103 -1.38 -4.02 -6.28
CA ILE A 103 -1.11 -5.40 -6.70
C ILE A 103 0.38 -5.72 -6.66
N GLY A 104 1.20 -4.82 -7.20
CA GLY A 104 2.64 -5.02 -7.26
C GLY A 104 3.31 -4.03 -8.20
N ASP A 105 4.63 -4.13 -8.25
CA ASP A 105 5.50 -3.32 -9.07
C ASP A 105 6.25 -4.23 -10.05
N VAL A 106 6.53 -3.71 -11.24
CA VAL A 106 7.39 -4.35 -12.25
C VAL A 106 8.59 -3.45 -12.48
N GLY A 107 9.80 -3.99 -12.32
CA GLY A 107 11.03 -3.26 -12.61
C GLY A 107 11.09 -2.86 -14.08
N VAL A 108 11.55 -1.64 -14.34
CA VAL A 108 11.62 -1.08 -15.71
C VAL A 108 12.70 -1.76 -16.55
N ASP A 109 13.79 -2.19 -15.91
CA ASP A 109 14.98 -2.69 -16.59
C ASP A 109 15.07 -4.22 -16.62
N ASP A 110 14.42 -4.90 -15.67
CA ASP A 110 14.51 -6.35 -15.45
C ASP A 110 13.17 -7.09 -15.65
N ASP A 111 12.05 -6.36 -15.80
CA ASP A 111 10.68 -6.88 -15.84
C ASP A 111 10.32 -7.79 -14.63
N GLU A 112 11.08 -7.68 -13.52
CA GLU A 112 10.87 -8.51 -12.34
C GLU A 112 9.72 -7.97 -11.49
N TRP A 113 8.90 -8.89 -10.99
CA TRP A 113 7.74 -8.57 -10.16
C TRP A 113 8.11 -8.49 -8.68
N VAL A 114 7.63 -7.44 -8.04
CA VAL A 114 7.53 -7.33 -6.59
C VAL A 114 6.05 -7.21 -6.23
N ILE A 115 5.48 -8.25 -5.63
CA ILE A 115 4.04 -8.34 -5.41
C ILE A 115 3.63 -7.81 -4.02
N SER A 116 2.41 -7.30 -3.89
CA SER A 116 1.78 -7.10 -2.58
C SER A 116 1.52 -8.45 -1.93
N ALA A 117 2.12 -8.72 -0.76
CA ALA A 117 1.86 -9.95 -0.02
C ALA A 117 0.42 -10.00 0.54
N SER A 118 -0.24 -8.84 0.66
CA SER A 118 -1.48 -8.68 1.41
C SER A 118 -2.76 -9.06 0.65
N ILE A 119 -2.65 -9.42 -0.63
CA ILE A 119 -3.80 -9.76 -1.50
C ILE A 119 -3.99 -11.27 -1.69
N PHE A 120 -3.13 -12.08 -1.07
CA PHE A 120 -3.17 -13.53 -1.21
C PHE A 120 -4.08 -14.19 -0.16
N ASP A 121 -4.52 -15.41 -0.46
CA ASP A 121 -5.21 -16.32 0.46
C ASP A 121 -4.25 -17.12 1.36
N ALA A 122 -2.95 -17.07 1.04
CA ALA A 122 -1.90 -17.75 1.79
C ALA A 122 -1.70 -17.13 3.19
N ASN A 123 -1.66 -18.01 4.19
CA ASN A 123 -1.63 -17.65 5.61
C ASN A 123 -0.33 -18.09 6.28
N GLN A 124 -0.09 -17.61 7.50
CA GLN A 124 1.09 -17.95 8.29
C GLN A 124 1.24 -19.47 8.55
N ASP A 125 0.11 -20.19 8.61
CA ASP A 125 0.05 -21.62 8.94
C ASP A 125 0.21 -22.54 7.71
N ASP A 126 0.43 -21.95 6.52
CA ASP A 126 0.72 -22.72 5.32
C ASP A 126 1.99 -23.57 5.48
N VAL A 127 1.95 -24.79 4.92
CA VAL A 127 3.13 -25.67 4.84
C VAL A 127 3.47 -25.91 3.35
N PRO A 128 4.68 -25.55 2.89
CA PRO A 128 5.66 -24.70 3.58
C PRO A 128 5.14 -23.26 3.77
N SER A 129 5.70 -22.56 4.76
CA SER A 129 5.37 -21.16 5.04
C SER A 129 5.63 -20.30 3.79
N VAL A 130 4.70 -19.42 3.47
CA VAL A 130 4.76 -18.61 2.24
C VAL A 130 5.48 -17.29 2.45
N TRP A 131 5.32 -16.68 3.62
CA TRP A 131 5.74 -15.30 3.88
C TRP A 131 6.75 -15.22 5.04
N ASP A 132 7.86 -14.53 4.80
CA ASP A 132 8.83 -14.16 5.84
C ASP A 132 9.01 -12.64 5.89
N ILE A 133 8.13 -12.00 6.67
CA ILE A 133 8.11 -10.56 6.94
C ILE A 133 9.24 -10.23 7.90
N ARG A 134 10.29 -9.55 7.39
CA ARG A 134 11.58 -9.49 8.10
C ARG A 134 12.23 -8.12 8.17
N SER A 135 11.71 -7.12 7.47
CA SER A 135 12.39 -5.82 7.39
C SER A 135 11.48 -4.65 7.10
N HIS A 136 11.79 -3.51 7.70
CA HIS A 136 11.38 -2.18 7.26
C HIS A 136 12.48 -1.53 6.44
N VAL A 137 12.11 -0.88 5.34
CA VAL A 137 13.04 -0.14 4.48
C VAL A 137 12.58 1.30 4.30
N ASN A 138 13.53 2.23 4.18
CA ASN A 138 13.27 3.65 3.96
C ASN A 138 12.45 4.32 5.08
N THR A 139 12.63 3.89 6.33
CA THR A 139 11.92 4.45 7.50
C THR A 139 12.22 5.93 7.74
N ALA A 140 13.41 6.41 7.35
CA ALA A 140 13.80 7.82 7.44
C ALA A 140 12.93 8.75 6.57
N SER A 141 12.22 8.21 5.57
CA SER A 141 11.26 8.96 4.74
C SER A 141 9.89 9.15 5.41
N SER A 142 9.72 8.72 6.66
CA SER A 142 8.51 8.92 7.46
C SER A 142 8.79 9.78 8.70
N PRO A 143 8.90 11.12 8.54
CA PRO A 143 9.38 12.03 9.59
C PRO A 143 8.45 12.16 10.80
N GLY A 144 7.17 11.81 10.65
CA GLY A 144 6.19 11.78 11.75
C GLY A 144 6.10 10.44 12.48
N GLY A 145 7.08 9.56 12.27
CA GLY A 145 7.03 8.15 12.65
C GLY A 145 6.29 7.31 11.61
N GLY A 146 6.20 6.01 11.82
CA GLY A 146 5.53 5.10 10.91
C GLY A 146 5.27 3.73 11.54
N LEU A 147 4.67 2.82 10.78
CA LEU A 147 4.31 1.48 11.28
C LEU A 147 5.52 0.71 11.85
N TYR A 148 6.74 1.07 11.45
CA TYR A 148 7.98 0.46 11.95
C TYR A 148 8.21 0.67 13.45
N GLU A 149 7.63 1.70 14.06
CA GLU A 149 7.69 1.91 15.51
C GLU A 149 6.72 0.99 16.26
N TRP A 150 5.59 0.67 15.63
CA TRP A 150 4.51 -0.12 16.23
C TRP A 150 4.64 -1.62 15.94
N LEU A 151 5.43 -2.00 14.93
CA LEU A 151 5.66 -3.38 14.51
C LEU A 151 7.15 -3.74 14.57
N PRO A 152 7.80 -3.74 15.75
CA PRO A 152 9.24 -4.04 15.85
C PRO A 152 9.58 -5.52 15.62
N ALA A 153 8.60 -6.42 15.69
CA ALA A 153 8.79 -7.85 15.55
C ALA A 153 7.58 -8.55 14.91
N VAL A 154 7.83 -9.62 14.17
CA VAL A 154 6.82 -10.53 13.59
C VAL A 154 7.20 -11.96 13.92
N ASN A 155 6.25 -12.77 14.38
CA ASN A 155 6.47 -14.18 14.76
C ASN A 155 7.65 -14.38 15.73
N GLY A 156 7.78 -13.47 16.70
CA GLY A 156 8.85 -13.49 17.70
C GLY A 156 10.25 -13.14 17.17
N LYS A 157 10.36 -12.69 15.92
CA LYS A 157 11.63 -12.23 15.32
C LYS A 157 11.62 -10.72 15.14
N GLU A 158 12.70 -10.07 15.57
CA GLU A 158 12.88 -8.64 15.34
C GLU A 158 12.97 -8.32 13.84
N MET A 159 12.34 -7.22 13.45
CA MET A 159 12.38 -6.72 12.08
C MET A 159 13.63 -5.88 11.86
N ASN A 160 14.37 -6.18 10.79
CA ASN A 160 15.54 -5.39 10.39
C ASN A 160 15.09 -4.01 9.90
N ILE A 161 15.85 -2.95 10.22
CA ILE A 161 15.61 -1.61 9.67
C ILE A 161 16.76 -1.28 8.72
N TRP A 162 16.42 -0.92 7.49
CA TRP A 162 17.40 -0.48 6.49
C TRP A 162 17.02 0.87 5.89
N ASN A 163 18.00 1.75 5.75
CA ASN A 163 17.89 3.01 5.04
C ASN A 163 19.12 3.19 4.14
N PRO A 164 18.97 3.79 2.94
CA PRO A 164 20.11 4.11 2.10
C PRO A 164 21.04 5.11 2.79
N LYS A 165 22.34 5.06 2.48
CA LYS A 165 23.28 6.08 2.94
C LYS A 165 22.98 7.41 2.25
N LYS A 166 23.23 8.52 2.95
CA LYS A 166 22.90 9.89 2.49
C LYS A 166 23.47 10.25 1.11
N ASP A 167 24.56 9.61 0.70
CA ASP A 167 25.27 9.93 -0.55
C ASP A 167 24.93 8.98 -1.72
N GLU A 168 24.11 7.94 -1.49
CA GLU A 168 23.86 6.85 -2.45
C GLU A 168 22.46 6.89 -3.09
N SER A 169 21.65 7.92 -2.85
CA SER A 169 20.21 7.80 -3.05
C SER A 169 19.51 9.03 -3.64
N GLU A 170 19.35 9.05 -4.96
CA GLU A 170 18.31 9.85 -5.64
C GLU A 170 16.88 9.37 -5.26
N ALA A 171 16.75 8.11 -4.79
CA ALA A 171 15.50 7.49 -4.33
C ALA A 171 15.08 7.95 -2.92
N ALA A 172 16.02 8.47 -2.14
CA ALA A 172 15.78 9.34 -1.00
C ALA A 172 15.68 10.74 -1.55
N THR A 173 14.83 10.92 -2.56
CA THR A 173 14.36 12.24 -2.91
C THR A 173 13.78 12.76 -1.61
N SER A 174 14.48 13.72 -1.02
CA SER A 174 13.96 14.60 -0.01
C SER A 174 12.73 15.24 -0.65
N THR A 175 11.58 14.54 -0.63
CA THR A 175 10.32 15.24 -0.47
C THR A 175 10.56 16.02 0.80
N THR A 176 10.85 17.30 0.60
CA THR A 176 10.83 18.33 1.61
C THR A 176 9.77 17.90 2.60
N THR A 177 10.13 17.76 3.87
CA THR A 177 9.14 18.00 4.91
C THR A 177 8.53 19.32 4.50
N ASN A 178 7.36 19.28 3.84
CA ASN A 178 6.67 20.50 3.47
C ASN A 178 6.56 21.22 4.80
N GLY A 179 7.19 22.39 4.88
CA GLY A 179 7.16 23.18 6.11
C GLY A 179 5.71 23.32 6.55
N ARG A 180 5.50 23.60 7.83
CA ARG A 180 4.16 23.77 8.41
C ARG A 180 3.31 24.61 7.44
N GLU A 181 2.31 23.98 6.82
CA GLU A 181 1.42 24.67 5.90
C GLU A 181 0.40 25.44 6.74
N VAL A 182 0.12 26.66 6.32
CA VAL A 182 -0.80 27.56 7.01
C VAL A 182 -2.00 27.79 6.10
N GLY A 183 -3.19 27.62 6.65
CA GLY A 183 -4.46 27.85 5.98
C GLY A 183 -4.73 29.34 5.74
N VAL A 184 -5.83 29.62 5.04
CA VAL A 184 -6.29 31.00 4.76
C VAL A 184 -6.62 31.80 6.02
N ASP A 185 -6.88 31.11 7.13
CA ASP A 185 -7.19 31.66 8.46
C ASP A 185 -5.94 31.88 9.32
N GLY A 186 -4.74 31.56 8.82
CA GLY A 186 -3.50 31.67 9.58
C GLY A 186 -3.20 30.47 10.49
N GLU A 187 -4.03 29.43 10.46
CA GLU A 187 -3.88 28.24 11.31
C GLU A 187 -3.13 27.10 10.60
N GLU A 188 -2.51 26.21 11.38
CA GLU A 188 -1.78 25.05 10.83
C GLU A 188 -2.75 24.08 10.13
N VAL A 189 -2.42 23.69 8.90
CA VAL A 189 -3.15 22.67 8.13
C VAL A 189 -2.24 21.53 7.70
N LEU A 190 -2.83 20.34 7.54
CA LEU A 190 -2.16 19.15 7.02
C LEU A 190 -2.55 18.94 5.55
N ARG A 191 -1.58 19.00 4.64
CA ARG A 191 -1.76 18.63 3.23
C ARG A 191 -1.85 17.12 3.09
N ALA A 192 -2.98 16.65 2.56
CA ALA A 192 -3.15 15.30 2.04
C ALA A 192 -3.15 15.36 0.51
N GLN A 193 -2.30 14.58 -0.14
CA GLN A 193 -2.23 14.52 -1.59
C GLN A 193 -1.73 13.17 -2.07
N CYS A 194 -2.08 12.80 -3.31
CA CYS A 194 -1.47 11.66 -3.98
C CYS A 194 -0.07 12.02 -4.52
N HIS A 195 0.69 11.01 -4.94
CA HIS A 195 2.05 11.22 -5.45
C HIS A 195 2.10 12.13 -6.70
N CYS A 196 1.11 12.03 -7.60
CA CYS A 196 1.04 12.93 -8.76
C CYS A 196 0.49 14.33 -8.43
N GLY A 197 -0.03 14.55 -7.22
CA GLY A 197 -0.56 15.84 -6.76
C GLY A 197 -1.94 16.21 -7.30
N ASP A 198 -2.55 15.37 -8.14
CA ASP A 198 -3.85 15.66 -8.75
C ASP A 198 -5.01 15.57 -7.74
N VAL A 199 -4.97 14.57 -6.85
CA VAL A 199 -5.74 14.59 -5.60
C VAL A 199 -4.96 15.41 -4.59
N SER A 200 -5.51 16.54 -4.14
CA SER A 200 -4.85 17.41 -3.17
C SER A 200 -5.87 18.24 -2.38
N PHE A 201 -5.82 18.13 -1.05
CA PHE A 201 -6.67 18.87 -0.12
C PHE A 201 -5.95 19.10 1.20
N THR A 202 -6.45 20.03 2.01
CA THR A 202 -5.94 20.31 3.35
C THR A 202 -6.93 19.87 4.42
N ILE A 203 -6.38 19.49 5.58
CA ILE A 203 -7.11 19.11 6.78
C ILE A 203 -6.71 20.10 7.88
N SER A 204 -7.67 20.85 8.40
CA SER A 204 -7.46 21.75 9.54
C SER A 204 -7.40 20.99 10.87
N ARG A 205 -6.80 21.61 11.89
CA ARG A 205 -6.92 21.16 13.29
C ARG A 205 -8.37 21.31 13.78
N PRO A 206 -8.77 20.60 14.85
CA PRO A 206 -10.02 20.91 15.55
C PRO A 206 -10.10 22.39 15.93
N LYS A 207 -11.20 23.05 15.55
CA LYS A 207 -11.44 24.47 15.82
C LYS A 207 -11.79 24.68 17.29
N ALA A 208 -11.53 25.88 17.83
CA ALA A 208 -11.87 26.21 19.22
C ALA A 208 -13.33 25.88 19.58
N SER A 209 -14.27 26.20 18.67
CA SER A 209 -15.70 25.90 18.84
C SER A 209 -16.01 24.40 18.96
N MET A 210 -15.20 23.54 18.32
CA MET A 210 -15.35 22.08 18.42
C MET A 210 -14.81 21.54 19.74
N LEU A 211 -13.79 22.18 20.31
CA LEU A 211 -13.25 21.78 21.62
C LEU A 211 -14.22 22.06 22.76
N GLU A 212 -15.09 23.06 22.60
CA GLU A 212 -16.09 23.47 23.59
C GLU A 212 -17.42 22.71 23.46
N ASP A 213 -17.68 22.10 22.30
CA ASP A 213 -18.91 21.39 22.00
C ASP A 213 -18.78 19.89 22.31
N LYS A 214 -19.58 19.43 23.28
CA LYS A 214 -19.63 18.02 23.71
C LYS A 214 -19.95 17.05 22.57
N ALA A 215 -20.63 17.49 21.50
CA ALA A 215 -20.92 16.64 20.35
C ALA A 215 -19.64 16.17 19.65
N TYR A 216 -18.54 16.92 19.76
CA TYR A 216 -17.25 16.59 19.14
C TYR A 216 -16.33 15.77 20.05
N GLU A 217 -16.65 15.57 21.33
CA GLU A 217 -15.76 14.87 22.29
C GLU A 217 -15.31 13.49 21.78
N ALA A 218 -16.22 12.73 21.16
CA ALA A 218 -15.92 11.42 20.57
C ALA A 218 -15.08 11.48 19.26
N TRP A 219 -14.96 12.66 18.66
CA TRP A 219 -14.26 12.93 17.40
C TRP A 219 -12.92 13.66 17.63
N LEU A 220 -12.48 13.79 18.88
CA LEU A 220 -11.19 14.34 19.24
C LEU A 220 -10.28 13.24 19.79
N SER A 221 -8.98 13.36 19.58
CA SER A 221 -8.03 12.41 20.16
C SER A 221 -8.05 12.51 21.70
N PRO A 222 -8.13 11.37 22.42
CA PRO A 222 -8.12 11.35 23.88
C PRO A 222 -6.74 11.71 24.48
N VAL A 223 -5.70 11.76 23.65
CA VAL A 223 -4.31 12.08 24.07
C VAL A 223 -3.99 13.55 23.83
N ASP A 224 -4.47 14.12 22.72
CA ASP A 224 -4.31 15.54 22.38
C ASP A 224 -5.56 16.00 21.64
N SER A 225 -6.45 16.71 22.33
CA SER A 225 -7.73 17.16 21.78
C SER A 225 -7.60 18.10 20.58
N ARG A 226 -6.40 18.58 20.27
CA ARG A 226 -6.10 19.36 19.04
C ARG A 226 -5.77 18.47 17.84
N LYS A 227 -5.98 17.16 17.93
CA LYS A 227 -5.76 16.19 16.86
C LYS A 227 -7.01 15.35 16.62
N TRP A 228 -7.18 14.93 15.38
CA TRP A 228 -8.21 13.97 15.00
C TRP A 228 -7.85 12.56 15.48
N PRO A 229 -8.82 11.74 15.91
CA PRO A 229 -8.59 10.36 16.24
C PRO A 229 -8.24 9.58 14.96
N ALA A 230 -7.29 8.67 15.11
CA ALA A 230 -6.83 7.78 14.06
C ALA A 230 -6.71 6.36 14.61
N CYS A 231 -6.88 5.37 13.75
CA CYS A 231 -6.77 3.96 14.11
C CYS A 231 -6.06 3.16 13.02
N LEU A 232 -5.64 1.96 13.38
CA LEU A 232 -5.20 0.94 12.43
C LEU A 232 -6.31 -0.09 12.26
N ASP A 233 -6.51 -0.50 11.02
CA ASP A 233 -7.40 -1.61 10.67
C ASP A 233 -6.61 -2.69 9.92
N ALA A 234 -6.83 -3.94 10.31
CA ALA A 234 -6.22 -5.13 9.76
C ALA A 234 -7.26 -6.17 9.31
N CYS A 235 -8.49 -5.75 9.04
CA CYS A 235 -9.54 -6.63 8.54
C CYS A 235 -9.25 -7.10 7.10
N ASP A 236 -9.87 -8.22 6.73
CA ASP A 236 -9.71 -8.82 5.40
C ASP A 236 -10.15 -7.87 4.28
N ASP A 237 -11.24 -7.15 4.46
CA ASP A 237 -11.74 -6.22 3.44
C ASP A 237 -10.74 -5.08 3.19
N CYS A 238 -10.22 -4.47 4.27
CA CYS A 238 -9.28 -3.37 4.16
C CYS A 238 -7.97 -3.79 3.52
N ARG A 239 -7.42 -4.97 3.86
CA ARG A 239 -6.20 -5.45 3.20
C ARG A 239 -6.40 -5.74 1.72
N LEU A 240 -7.57 -6.28 1.33
CA LEU A 240 -7.89 -6.59 -0.06
C LEU A 240 -8.27 -5.33 -0.87
N GLN A 241 -8.67 -4.27 -0.19
CA GLN A 241 -8.98 -2.98 -0.81
C GLN A 241 -7.72 -2.14 -1.05
N THR A 242 -6.73 -2.23 -0.14
CA THR A 242 -5.55 -1.35 -0.16
C THR A 242 -4.27 -2.05 -0.61
N GLY A 243 -4.21 -3.38 -0.49
CA GLY A 243 -3.00 -4.15 -0.76
C GLY A 243 -1.95 -4.03 0.35
N VAL A 244 -2.37 -3.81 1.60
CA VAL A 244 -1.49 -3.78 2.79
C VAL A 244 -2.09 -4.55 3.97
N HIS A 245 -1.28 -5.15 4.85
CA HIS A 245 -1.81 -5.92 5.99
C HIS A 245 -2.42 -5.04 7.10
N ALA A 246 -2.00 -3.77 7.19
CA ALA A 246 -2.56 -2.81 8.14
C ALA A 246 -2.69 -1.44 7.45
N ILE A 247 -3.90 -0.90 7.43
CA ILE A 247 -4.20 0.44 6.90
C ILE A 247 -4.45 1.41 8.05
N GLY A 248 -4.04 2.67 7.89
CA GLY A 248 -4.36 3.74 8.82
C GLY A 248 -5.62 4.49 8.39
N TRP A 249 -6.55 4.71 9.32
CA TRP A 249 -7.73 5.55 9.14
C TRP A 249 -7.66 6.77 10.05
N VAL A 250 -8.26 7.87 9.61
CA VAL A 250 -8.45 9.08 10.42
C VAL A 250 -9.89 9.55 10.23
N CYS A 251 -10.57 9.89 11.31
CA CYS A 251 -11.94 10.39 11.28
C CYS A 251 -11.94 11.91 11.33
N ILE A 252 -12.35 12.57 10.25
CA ILE A 252 -12.27 14.02 10.08
C ILE A 252 -13.66 14.54 9.69
N PRO A 253 -14.20 15.56 10.38
CA PRO A 253 -15.40 16.26 9.94
C PRO A 253 -15.19 16.93 8.58
N GLU A 254 -16.13 16.80 7.64
CA GLU A 254 -16.02 17.40 6.30
C GLU A 254 -15.78 18.91 6.33
N SER A 255 -16.33 19.61 7.34
CA SER A 255 -16.12 21.05 7.58
C SER A 255 -14.67 21.45 7.89
N CYS A 256 -13.79 20.46 8.07
CA CYS A 256 -12.35 20.62 8.32
C CYS A 256 -11.49 20.29 7.10
N ILE A 257 -12.10 19.89 5.98
CA ILE A 257 -11.43 19.54 4.72
C ILE A 257 -11.59 20.70 3.73
N THR A 258 -10.54 21.03 2.98
CA THR A 258 -10.58 22.10 1.96
C THR A 258 -9.84 21.67 0.68
N PRO A 259 -10.45 21.79 -0.52
CA PRO A 259 -11.82 22.25 -0.77
C PRO A 259 -12.86 21.28 -0.19
N SER A 260 -14.12 21.70 -0.10
CA SER A 260 -15.21 20.83 0.35
C SER A 260 -15.24 19.54 -0.46
N VAL A 261 -15.42 18.41 0.22
CA VAL A 261 -15.52 17.10 -0.43
C VAL A 261 -16.82 17.06 -1.23
N PRO A 262 -16.79 16.76 -2.54
CA PRO A 262 -18.01 16.65 -3.33
C PRO A 262 -18.76 15.35 -2.99
N ASP A 263 -20.07 15.34 -3.20
CA ASP A 263 -20.95 14.18 -2.91
C ASP A 263 -20.53 12.90 -3.64
N ASP A 264 -19.87 13.03 -4.80
CA ASP A 264 -19.36 11.93 -5.61
C ASP A 264 -17.92 11.51 -5.24
N LEU A 265 -17.33 12.14 -4.21
CA LEU A 265 -15.97 11.94 -3.70
C LEU A 265 -14.85 12.19 -4.73
N GLN A 266 -15.15 12.85 -5.86
CA GLN A 266 -14.19 13.15 -6.92
C GLN A 266 -13.28 14.34 -6.54
N LEU A 267 -12.33 14.10 -5.64
CA LEU A 267 -11.30 15.06 -5.24
C LEU A 267 -10.15 15.07 -6.26
N GLY A 268 -10.30 15.82 -7.36
CA GLY A 268 -9.29 15.89 -8.44
C GLY A 268 -9.68 15.05 -9.67
N GLY A 269 -8.93 15.16 -10.76
CA GLY A 269 -9.25 14.51 -12.04
C GLY A 269 -8.92 13.01 -12.12
N THR A 270 -8.08 12.52 -11.21
CA THR A 270 -7.60 11.13 -11.13
C THR A 270 -8.25 10.34 -10.01
N ALA A 271 -9.03 11.01 -9.15
CA ALA A 271 -9.90 10.32 -8.20
C ALA A 271 -10.87 9.39 -8.96
N LYS A 272 -11.19 8.25 -8.35
CA LYS A 272 -12.14 7.29 -8.90
C LYS A 272 -12.99 6.81 -7.75
N THR A 273 -14.27 6.58 -8.03
CA THR A 273 -15.17 5.94 -7.09
C THR A 273 -15.78 4.69 -7.68
N PHE A 274 -16.16 3.76 -6.81
CA PHE A 274 -16.95 2.61 -7.17
C PHE A 274 -17.98 2.31 -6.08
N LYS A 275 -19.10 1.72 -6.50
CA LYS A 275 -20.15 1.27 -5.57
C LYS A 275 -19.77 -0.10 -5.03
N SER A 276 -19.46 -0.16 -3.74
CA SER A 276 -19.01 -1.40 -3.08
C SER A 276 -20.17 -2.26 -2.56
N SER A 277 -21.26 -1.62 -2.13
CA SER A 277 -22.53 -2.26 -1.79
C SER A 277 -23.69 -1.31 -2.06
N GLU A 278 -24.92 -1.74 -1.77
CA GLU A 278 -26.06 -0.83 -1.79
C GLU A 278 -25.78 0.39 -0.90
N SER A 279 -25.94 1.59 -1.47
CA SER A 279 -25.70 2.87 -0.81
C SER A 279 -24.29 3.15 -0.26
N VAL A 280 -23.27 2.34 -0.60
CA VAL A 280 -21.88 2.57 -0.14
C VAL A 280 -20.95 2.79 -1.32
N TRP A 281 -20.43 4.00 -1.42
CA TRP A 281 -19.38 4.41 -2.35
C TRP A 281 -18.01 4.36 -1.68
N ARG A 282 -17.01 4.00 -2.47
CA ARG A 282 -15.59 3.95 -2.09
C ARG A 282 -14.75 4.59 -3.17
#